data_AF-W7IQ18-F1
#
_entry.id   AF-W7IQ18-F1
#
_cell.length_a   1.000
_cell.length_b   1.000
_cell.length_c   1.000
_cell.angle_alpha   90.00
_cell.angle_beta   90.00
_cell.angle_gamma   90.00
#
_symmetry.space_group_name_H-M   'P 1'
#
loop_
_entity.id
_entity.type
_entity.pdbx_description
1 polymer ?
#
loop_
_entity_poly.entity_id
_entity_poly.type
_entity_poly.pdbx_seq_one_letter_code
_entity_poly.pdbx_strand_id
1 'polypeptide(L)'
;MLVDDEPMVCAHLTDILSSAPDLEVVDTAHDGAAAVESVVRHRPHVVLMDLRMPGVDGLTAIERIACLPEGSRPPATGRCAGCGR
;
A
#
# COMPACT_ATOMS: atom_id res chain seq x y z
N MET A 1 -4.00 -0.82 4.80
CA MET A 1 -3.84 -1.78 3.68
C MET A 1 -2.49 -2.47 3.83
N LEU A 2 -2.44 -3.77 3.51
CA LEU A 2 -1.21 -4.57 3.54
C LEU A 2 -0.80 -4.97 2.12
N VAL A 3 0.49 -4.97 1.84
CA VAL A 3 1.04 -5.40 0.56
C VAL A 3 2.25 -6.27 0.81
N ASP A 4 2.14 -7.54 0.46
CA ASP A 4 3.19 -8.55 0.63
C ASP A 4 2.91 -9.72 -0.33
N ASP A 5 3.93 -10.18 -1.06
CA ASP A 5 3.79 -11.29 -2.02
C ASP A 5 3.63 -12.66 -1.35
N GLU A 6 3.78 -12.74 -0.03
CA GLU A 6 3.43 -13.90 0.79
C GLU A 6 2.03 -13.74 1.43
N PRO A 7 0.98 -14.43 0.91
CA PRO A 7 -0.38 -14.27 1.44
C PRO A 7 -0.53 -14.63 2.93
N MET A 8 0.31 -15.56 3.41
CA MET A 8 0.37 -15.94 4.82
C MET A 8 0.84 -14.78 5.72
N VAL A 9 1.74 -13.93 5.24
CA VAL A 9 2.20 -12.74 6.00
C VAL A 9 1.07 -11.74 6.12
N CYS A 10 0.37 -11.45 5.02
CA CYS A 10 -0.83 -10.60 5.02
C CYS A 10 -1.90 -11.11 6.01
N ALA A 11 -2.16 -12.41 6.04
CA ALA A 11 -3.12 -13.01 6.97
C ALA A 11 -2.71 -12.82 8.44
N HIS A 12 -1.47 -13.16 8.80
CA HIS A 12 -0.99 -13.00 10.17
C HIS A 12 -0.96 -11.53 10.62
N LEU A 13 -0.56 -10.61 9.75
CA LEU A 13 -0.59 -9.18 10.05
C LEU A 13 -2.02 -8.68 10.23
N THR A 14 -2.97 -9.18 9.44
CA THR A 14 -4.40 -8.85 9.62
C THR A 14 -4.89 -9.33 10.99
N ASP A 15 -4.55 -10.55 11.40
CA ASP A 15 -4.91 -11.08 12.72
C ASP A 15 -4.32 -10.24 13.86
N ILE A 16 -3.03 -9.87 13.77
CA ILE A 16 -2.37 -9.01 14.76
C ILE A 16 -3.06 -7.65 14.84
N LEU A 17 -3.31 -7.01 13.70
CA LEU A 17 -3.91 -5.68 13.63
C LEU A 17 -5.38 -5.67 14.03
N SER A 18 -6.10 -6.79 13.91
CA SER A 18 -7.51 -6.92 14.33
C SER A 18 -7.73 -6.68 15.83
N SER A 19 -6.67 -6.80 16.63
CA SER A 19 -6.70 -6.50 18.07
C SER A 19 -6.70 -5.00 18.40
N ALA A 20 -6.35 -4.15 17.43
CA ALA A 20 -6.32 -2.70 17.57
C ALA A 20 -7.65 -2.10 17.05
N PRO A 21 -8.51 -1.53 17.92
CA PRO A 21 -9.86 -1.10 17.54
C PRO A 21 -9.88 0.14 16.62
N ASP A 22 -8.76 0.83 16.49
CA ASP A 22 -8.55 2.00 15.65
C ASP A 22 -7.96 1.67 14.27
N LEU A 23 -7.65 0.40 14.01
CA LEU A 23 -7.07 -0.06 12.75
C LEU A 23 -8.02 -0.99 12.00
N GLU A 24 -8.13 -0.76 10.70
CA GLU A 24 -8.89 -1.61 9.78
C GLU A 24 -8.02 -1.94 8.56
N VAL A 25 -7.90 -3.23 8.25
CA VAL A 25 -7.28 -3.68 7.01
C VAL A 25 -8.32 -3.65 5.90
N VAL A 26 -8.38 -2.54 5.18
CA VAL A 26 -9.38 -2.30 4.11
C VAL A 26 -9.17 -3.14 2.86
N ASP A 27 -7.95 -3.63 2.62
CA ASP A 27 -7.59 -4.53 1.52
C ASP A 27 -6.18 -5.11 1.70
N THR A 28 -5.89 -6.17 0.94
CA THR A 28 -4.57 -6.80 0.80
C THR A 28 -4.19 -6.94 -0.68
N ALA A 29 -2.94 -6.65 -1.03
CA ALA A 29 -2.39 -6.91 -2.37
C ALA A 29 -1.11 -7.77 -2.29
N HIS A 30 -0.80 -8.49 -3.36
CA HIS A 30 0.30 -9.47 -3.40
C HIS A 30 1.38 -9.16 -4.45
N ASP A 31 1.34 -7.97 -5.03
CA ASP A 31 2.38 -7.43 -5.89
C ASP A 31 2.23 -5.89 -5.96
N GLY A 32 3.28 -5.21 -6.42
CA GLY A 32 3.29 -3.75 -6.48
C GLY A 32 2.32 -3.14 -7.50
N ALA A 33 1.93 -3.86 -8.56
CA ALA A 33 0.95 -3.37 -9.53
C ALA A 33 -0.46 -3.40 -8.94
N ALA A 34 -0.86 -4.54 -8.34
CA ALA A 34 -2.11 -4.68 -7.61
C ALA A 34 -2.21 -3.68 -6.45
N ALA A 35 -1.09 -3.37 -5.79
CA ALA A 35 -1.05 -2.36 -4.74
C ALA A 35 -1.45 -0.97 -5.21
N VAL A 36 -0.93 -0.53 -6.37
CA VAL A 36 -1.27 0.79 -6.95
C VAL A 36 -2.76 0.85 -7.29
N GLU A 37 -3.31 -0.20 -7.90
CA GLU A 37 -4.74 -0.28 -8.24
C GLU A 37 -5.63 -0.25 -7.01
N SER A 38 -5.26 -1.01 -5.97
CA SER A 38 -6.03 -1.08 -4.73
C SER A 38 -5.98 0.24 -3.94
N VAL A 39 -4.84 0.94 -3.92
CA VAL A 39 -4.75 2.27 -3.29
C VAL A 39 -5.73 3.25 -3.92
N VAL A 40 -5.84 3.26 -5.25
CA VAL A 40 -6.81 4.12 -5.95
C VAL A 40 -8.26 3.75 -5.61
N ARG A 41 -8.55 2.46 -5.49
CA ARG A 41 -9.88 1.91 -5.22
C ARG A 41 -10.33 2.14 -3.79
N HIS A 42 -9.49 1.82 -2.81
CA HIS A 42 -9.85 1.75 -1.39
C HIS A 42 -9.39 2.99 -0.60
N ARG A 43 -8.50 3.81 -1.17
CA ARG A 43 -7.94 5.03 -0.56
C ARG A 43 -7.52 4.83 0.90
N PRO A 44 -6.64 3.86 1.19
CA PRO A 44 -6.23 3.58 2.56
C PRO A 44 -5.47 4.76 3.15
N HIS A 45 -5.62 4.96 4.46
CA HIS A 45 -4.86 5.99 5.19
C HIS A 45 -3.37 5.64 5.31
N VAL A 46 -3.07 4.35 5.44
CA VAL A 46 -1.71 3.81 5.57
C VAL A 46 -1.60 2.54 4.73
N VAL A 47 -0.48 2.40 4.05
CA VAL A 47 -0.06 1.20 3.33
C VAL A 47 1.18 0.65 4.00
N LEU A 48 1.11 -0.59 4.47
CA LEU A 48 2.30 -1.35 4.85
C LEU A 48 2.75 -2.12 3.60
N MET A 49 3.99 -1.90 3.17
CA MET A 49 4.50 -2.34 1.87
C MET A 49 5.77 -3.17 2.05
N ASP A 50 5.75 -4.43 1.61
CA ASP A 50 6.99 -5.15 1.36
C ASP A 50 7.74 -4.52 0.18
N LEU A 51 9.05 -4.42 0.29
CA LEU A 51 9.89 -3.77 -0.72
C LEU A 51 10.41 -4.73 -1.79
N ARG A 52 10.40 -6.04 -1.54
CA ARG A 52 11.05 -7.04 -2.40
C ARG A 52 10.05 -8.06 -2.91
N MET A 53 9.19 -7.62 -3.82
CA MET A 53 8.26 -8.49 -4.54
C MET A 53 8.73 -8.74 -5.98
N PRO A 54 8.42 -9.91 -6.59
CA PRO A 54 8.61 -10.15 -8.01
C PRO A 54 7.80 -9.19 -8.89
N GLY A 55 8.33 -8.85 -10.07
CA GLY A 55 7.64 -8.00 -11.03
C GLY A 55 7.73 -6.52 -10.66
N VAL A 56 6.61 -5.91 -10.25
CA VAL A 56 6.63 -4.54 -9.73
C VAL A 56 6.95 -4.61 -8.24
N ASP A 57 8.15 -4.19 -7.88
CA ASP A 57 8.60 -4.16 -6.50
C ASP A 57 7.91 -3.05 -5.68
N GLY A 58 8.05 -3.13 -4.35
CA GLY A 58 7.39 -2.20 -3.45
C GLY A 58 7.93 -0.77 -3.54
N LEU A 59 9.21 -0.59 -3.88
CA LEU A 59 9.79 0.75 -4.05
C LEU A 59 9.17 1.45 -5.26
N THR A 60 9.10 0.75 -6.39
CA THR A 60 8.43 1.21 -7.61
C THR A 60 6.94 1.47 -7.35
N ALA A 61 6.28 0.63 -6.56
CA ALA A 61 4.88 0.84 -6.17
C ALA A 61 4.71 2.11 -5.32
N ILE A 62 5.58 2.34 -4.33
CA ILE A 62 5.60 3.54 -3.49
C ILE A 62 5.80 4.78 -4.37
N GLU A 63 6.75 4.76 -5.30
CA GLU A 63 6.97 5.86 -6.24
C GLU A 63 5.71 6.16 -7.06
N ARG A 64 5.07 5.14 -7.63
CA ARG A 64 3.83 5.30 -8.39
C ARG A 64 2.69 5.86 -7.54
N ILE A 65 2.49 5.33 -6.33
CA ILE A 65 1.49 5.81 -5.38
C ILE A 65 1.75 7.27 -5.04
N ALA A 66 3.00 7.63 -4.74
CA ALA A 66 3.41 8.99 -4.40
C ALA A 66 3.20 10.00 -5.54
N CYS A 67 2.99 9.56 -6.78
CA CYS A 67 2.67 10.42 -7.92
C CYS A 67 1.16 10.40 -8.29
N LEU A 68 0.28 9.65 -7.61
CA LEU A 68 -1.19 9.69 -7.81
C LEU A 68 -1.80 11.09 -7.52
N PRO A 69 -3.04 11.45 -7.86
CA PRO A 69 -3.63 12.73 -7.40
C PRO A 69 -3.74 12.79 -5.86
N GLU A 70 -3.66 13.98 -5.23
CA GLU A 70 -3.67 14.12 -3.75
C GLU A 70 -4.86 13.42 -3.07
N GLY A 71 -6.04 13.42 -3.70
CA GLY A 71 -7.23 12.74 -3.17
C GLY A 71 -7.20 11.21 -3.24
N SER A 72 -6.23 10.62 -3.94
CA SER A 72 -6.06 9.18 -4.11
C SER A 72 -4.80 8.64 -3.43
N ARG A 73 -3.96 9.50 -2.83
CA ARG A 73 -2.77 9.11 -2.09
C ARG A 73 -3.09 8.85 -0.62
N PRO A 74 -2.47 7.85 0.01
CA PRO A 74 -2.40 7.77 1.47
C PRO A 74 -1.73 9.02 2.06
N PRO A 75 -2.25 9.61 3.15
CA PRO A 75 -1.65 10.75 3.84
C PRO A 75 -0.17 10.55 4.24
N ALA A 76 0.23 9.30 4.51
CA ALA A 76 1.58 8.96 4.98
C ALA A 76 2.59 8.67 3.85
N THR A 77 2.19 8.67 2.58
CA THR A 77 3.14 8.50 1.47
C THR A 77 3.86 9.82 1.15
N GLY A 78 5.20 9.78 1.13
CA GLY A 78 6.04 10.94 0.83
C GLY A 78 5.69 11.60 -0.51
N ARG A 79 5.96 12.90 -0.65
CA ARG A 79 5.69 13.64 -1.89
C ARG A 79 6.68 13.18 -2.97
N CYS A 80 6.18 12.68 -4.11
CA CYS A 80 7.01 12.34 -5.28
C CYS A 80 7.75 13.60 -5.76
N ALA A 81 9.08 13.64 -5.58
CA ALA A 81 9.92 14.81 -5.87
C ALA A 81 9.99 15.18 -7.37
N GLY A 82 9.49 14.30 -8.25
CA GLY A 82 9.48 14.49 -9.71
C GLY A 82 8.13 14.88 -10.33
N CYS A 83 7.05 14.98 -9.55
CA CYS A 83 5.70 15.23 -10.08
C CYS A 83 5.23 16.69 -9.84
N GLY A 84 5.78 17.65 -10.61
CA GLY A 84 5.27 19.04 -10.82
C GLY A 84 5.22 19.96 -9.59
N ARG A 85 5.26 21.31 -9.58
CA ARG A 85 4.81 22.36 -10.51
C ARG A 85 3.40 22.18 -11.05
#